data_AF-A0A6N2EA69-F1
#
_entry.id   AF-A0A6N2EA69-F1
#
_cell.length_a   1.000
_cell.length_b   1.000
_cell.length_c   1.000
_cell.angle_alpha   90.00
_cell.angle_beta   90.00
_cell.angle_gamma   90.00
#
_symmetry.space_group_name_H-M   'P 1'
#
loop_
_entity.id
_entity.type
_entity.pdbx_description
1 polymer ?
#
loop_
_entity_poly.entity_id
_entity_poly.type
_entity_poly.pdbx_seq_one_letter_code
_entity_poly.pdbx_strand_id
1 'polypeptide(L)'
;MSTQEDGELAAHLVEFVESAVWVFAVTYAETWPHHYIVKDREDETLFIELVRHIRRYGYEGRFYNTPITYFDHDGKVYWTMVPPVGHPAWYPPEEETIINRCPKDATYESRLRAGTLPDR
;
A
#
# COMPACT_ATOMS: atom_id res chain seq x y z
N MET A 1 24.35 1.26 20.56
CA MET A 1 23.03 1.89 20.41
C MET A 1 22.69 1.77 18.94
N SER A 2 21.85 0.80 18.58
CA SER A 2 21.40 0.65 17.19
C SER A 2 20.30 1.67 16.99
N THR A 3 20.57 2.74 16.28
CA THR A 3 19.51 3.60 15.73
C THR A 3 18.66 2.71 14.85
N GLN A 4 17.40 2.56 15.22
CA GLN A 4 16.39 1.99 14.35
C GLN A 4 16.35 2.93 13.14
N GLU A 5 16.70 2.46 11.94
CA GLU A 5 16.48 3.24 10.73
C GLU A 5 14.95 3.37 10.61
N ASP A 6 14.41 4.52 11.01
CA ASP A 6 12.99 4.81 10.88
C ASP A 6 12.65 4.64 9.40
N GLY A 7 11.71 3.74 9.09
CA GLY A 7 11.37 3.29 7.74
C GLY A 7 10.71 4.36 6.86
N GLU A 8 11.10 5.62 6.99
CA GLU A 8 10.64 6.75 6.18
C GLU A 8 10.97 6.53 4.69
N LEU A 9 10.13 7.06 3.82
CA LEU A 9 10.39 7.04 2.39
C LEU A 9 11.59 7.93 2.06
N ALA A 10 12.53 7.38 1.31
CA ALA A 10 13.62 8.15 0.73
C ALA A 10 13.08 9.25 -0.20
N ALA A 11 13.79 10.37 -0.32
CA ALA A 11 13.31 11.56 -1.03
C ALA A 11 12.88 11.29 -2.49
N HIS A 12 13.60 10.43 -3.21
CA HIS A 12 13.25 10.06 -4.59
C HIS A 12 11.98 9.20 -4.66
N LEU A 13 11.70 8.38 -3.64
CA LEU A 13 10.44 7.64 -3.56
C LEU A 13 9.28 8.55 -3.14
N VAL A 14 9.53 9.60 -2.35
CA VAL A 14 8.53 10.65 -2.08
C VAL A 14 8.16 11.36 -3.39
N GLU A 15 9.16 11.78 -4.17
CA GLU A 15 8.95 12.39 -5.48
C GLU A 15 8.19 11.46 -6.44
N PHE A 16 8.53 10.17 -6.43
CA PHE A 16 7.83 9.16 -7.21
C PHE A 16 6.34 9.06 -6.84
N VAL A 17 6.00 8.88 -5.55
CA VAL A 17 4.57 8.68 -5.16
C VAL A 17 3.72 9.92 -5.35
N GLU A 18 4.31 11.12 -5.32
CA GLU A 18 3.62 12.38 -5.57
C GLU A 18 3.49 12.71 -7.06
N SER A 19 4.43 12.27 -7.91
CA SER A 19 4.38 12.50 -9.36
C SER A 19 3.66 11.41 -10.15
N ALA A 20 3.53 10.20 -9.60
CA ALA A 20 2.89 9.06 -10.28
C ALA A 20 1.42 9.33 -10.62
N VAL A 21 0.94 8.71 -11.70
CA VAL A 21 -0.45 8.89 -12.17
C VAL A 21 -1.36 7.85 -11.54
N TRP A 22 -1.91 8.22 -10.38
CA TRP A 22 -2.80 7.36 -9.61
C TRP A 22 -4.17 7.18 -10.26
N VAL A 23 -4.55 5.94 -10.53
CA VAL A 23 -5.85 5.57 -11.12
C VAL A 23 -6.84 5.27 -10.01
N PHE A 24 -8.02 5.89 -10.07
CA PHE A 24 -9.11 5.62 -9.14
C PHE A 24 -9.75 4.25 -9.40
N ALA A 25 -9.90 3.43 -8.36
CA ALA A 25 -10.50 2.10 -8.44
C ALA A 25 -12.04 2.17 -8.40
N VAL A 26 -12.66 2.39 -9.57
CA VAL A 26 -14.12 2.56 -9.71
C VAL A 26 -14.94 1.40 -9.14
N THR A 27 -14.43 0.17 -9.23
CA THR A 27 -15.11 -1.05 -8.75
C THR A 27 -15.39 -1.00 -7.24
N TYR A 28 -14.58 -0.28 -6.48
CA TYR A 28 -14.71 -0.17 -5.03
C TYR A 28 -15.09 1.24 -4.56
N ALA A 29 -15.53 2.11 -5.47
CA ALA A 29 -15.78 3.51 -5.17
C ALA A 29 -16.76 3.73 -4.01
N GLU A 30 -17.83 2.93 -3.94
CA GLU A 30 -18.88 3.05 -2.93
C GLU A 30 -18.50 2.47 -1.57
N THR A 31 -17.62 1.45 -1.55
CA THR A 31 -17.28 0.72 -0.32
C THR A 31 -15.89 1.07 0.20
N TRP A 32 -14.88 0.93 -0.65
CA TRP A 32 -13.47 0.96 -0.30
C TRP A 32 -12.69 1.81 -1.31
N PRO A 33 -12.95 3.13 -1.37
CA PRO A 33 -12.34 4.01 -2.35
C PRO A 33 -10.82 4.04 -2.16
N HIS A 34 -10.08 3.69 -3.20
CA HIS A 34 -8.63 3.72 -3.24
C HIS A 34 -8.14 4.06 -4.64
N HIS A 35 -6.85 4.33 -4.74
CA HIS A 35 -6.16 4.49 -6.01
C HIS A 35 -5.06 3.47 -6.16
N TYR A 36 -4.62 3.23 -7.38
CA TYR A 36 -3.48 2.38 -7.68
C TYR A 36 -2.62 2.94 -8.80
N ILE A 37 -1.37 2.51 -8.84
CA ILE A 37 -0.45 2.65 -9.97
C ILE A 37 -0.17 1.26 -10.55
N VAL A 38 0.16 1.21 -11.83
CA VAL A 38 0.44 -0.04 -12.57
C VAL A 38 1.88 -0.02 -13.00
N LYS A 39 2.65 -1.06 -12.67
CA LYS A 39 4.10 -1.16 -12.94
C LYS A 39 4.48 -0.73 -14.36
N ASP A 40 3.76 -1.24 -15.36
CA ASP A 40 4.03 -1.00 -16.79
C ASP A 40 3.81 0.45 -17.25
N ARG A 41 3.28 1.33 -16.39
CA ARG A 41 3.02 2.74 -16.68
C ARG A 41 3.94 3.70 -15.92
N GLU A 42 4.82 3.14 -15.09
CA GLU A 42 5.68 3.88 -14.18
C GLU A 42 7.16 3.57 -14.48
N ASP A 43 8.08 4.26 -13.81
CA ASP A 43 9.46 3.81 -13.75
C ASP A 43 9.53 2.49 -12.96
N GLU A 44 9.85 1.40 -13.64
CA GLU A 44 9.90 0.06 -13.05
C GLU A 44 10.87 -0.03 -11.87
N THR A 45 11.99 0.71 -11.90
CA THR A 45 12.98 0.67 -10.83
C THR A 45 12.41 1.31 -9.57
N LEU A 46 11.81 2.49 -9.68
CA LEU A 46 11.17 3.19 -8.57
C LEU A 46 9.97 2.42 -8.03
N PHE A 47 9.18 1.81 -8.92
CA PHE A 47 8.06 0.94 -8.55
C PHE A 47 8.54 -0.23 -7.68
N ILE A 48 9.53 -1.00 -8.15
CA ILE A 48 10.05 -2.17 -7.42
C ILE A 48 10.71 -1.74 -6.10
N GLU A 49 11.40 -0.60 -6.08
CA GLU A 49 11.97 -0.06 -4.86
C GLU A 49 10.90 0.28 -3.83
N LEU A 50 9.78 0.91 -4.26
CA LEU A 50 8.63 1.17 -3.40
C LEU A 50 7.99 -0.13 -2.88
N VAL A 51 7.82 -1.15 -3.73
CA VAL A 51 7.34 -2.48 -3.31
C VAL A 51 8.21 -3.04 -2.19
N ARG A 52 9.54 -3.01 -2.36
CA ARG A 52 10.50 -3.49 -1.36
C ARG A 52 10.41 -2.68 -0.08
N HIS A 53 10.28 -1.36 -0.17
CA HIS A 53 10.12 -0.47 0.98
C HIS A 53 8.87 -0.81 1.79
N ILE A 54 7.72 -0.89 1.13
CA ILE A 54 6.43 -1.24 1.76
C ILE A 54 6.54 -2.61 2.45
N ARG A 55 7.10 -3.62 1.78
CA ARG A 55 7.19 -4.98 2.35
C ARG A 55 8.20 -5.10 3.50
N ARG A 56 9.25 -4.27 3.52
CA ARG A 56 10.30 -4.29 4.54
C ARG A 56 9.93 -3.48 5.79
N TYR A 57 9.35 -2.31 5.61
CA TYR A 57 9.09 -1.34 6.69
C TYR A 57 7.61 -1.19 7.04
N GLY A 58 6.73 -1.82 6.27
CA GLY A 58 5.31 -1.87 6.58
C GLY A 58 5.00 -2.72 7.81
N TYR A 59 3.76 -2.62 8.26
CA TYR A 59 3.19 -3.37 9.37
C TYR A 59 2.04 -4.26 8.87
N GLU A 60 1.76 -5.34 9.61
CA GLU A 60 0.58 -6.16 9.33
C GLU A 60 -0.69 -5.42 9.77
N GLY A 61 -1.58 -5.15 8.82
CA GLY A 61 -2.96 -4.76 9.07
C GLY A 61 -3.94 -5.75 8.44
N ARG A 62 -5.23 -5.44 8.52
CA ARG A 62 -6.28 -6.31 7.96
C ARG A 62 -7.20 -5.60 7.00
N PHE A 63 -7.58 -6.33 5.96
CA PHE A 63 -8.78 -6.08 5.17
C PHE A 63 -9.77 -7.22 5.42
N TYR A 64 -10.78 -6.98 6.28
CA TYR A 64 -11.60 -8.05 6.87
C TYR A 64 -10.74 -9.14 7.53
N ASN A 65 -10.76 -10.36 6.99
CA ASN A 65 -9.99 -11.50 7.48
C ASN A 65 -8.65 -11.69 6.73
N THR A 66 -8.37 -10.85 5.73
CA THR A 66 -7.16 -10.94 4.91
C THR A 66 -6.06 -10.08 5.53
N PRO A 67 -4.91 -10.67 5.92
CA PRO A 67 -3.75 -9.90 6.34
C PRO A 67 -3.15 -9.16 5.14
N ILE A 68 -2.79 -7.89 5.33
CA ILE A 68 -2.17 -7.02 4.32
C ILE A 68 -0.99 -6.29 4.97
N THR A 69 0.12 -6.15 4.25
CA THR A 69 1.22 -5.28 4.69
C THR A 69 0.93 -3.84 4.28
N TYR A 70 0.69 -3.00 5.28
CA TYR A 70 0.44 -1.57 5.12
C TYR A 70 1.69 -0.75 5.43
N PHE A 71 1.88 0.32 4.69
CA PHE A 71 2.92 1.31 4.95
C PHE A 71 2.31 2.71 5.00
N ASP A 72 2.58 3.44 6.07
CA ASP A 72 2.03 4.78 6.29
C ASP A 72 3.00 5.84 5.80
N HIS A 73 2.49 6.77 4.99
CA HIS A 73 3.22 7.98 4.65
C HIS A 73 2.28 9.12 4.28
N ASP A 74 2.52 10.30 4.86
CA ASP A 74 1.81 11.54 4.56
C ASP A 74 0.27 11.40 4.57
N GLY A 75 -0.26 10.81 5.66
CA GLY A 75 -1.70 10.61 5.83
C GLY A 75 -2.33 9.57 4.89
N LYS A 76 -1.53 8.91 4.05
CA LYS A 76 -1.94 7.83 3.15
C LYS A 76 -1.38 6.50 3.63
N VAL A 77 -2.06 5.43 3.26
CA VAL A 77 -1.66 4.03 3.50
C VAL A 77 -1.43 3.38 2.15
N TYR A 78 -0.27 2.75 1.99
CA TYR A 78 0.17 2.07 0.78
C TYR A 78 0.20 0.57 0.99
N TRP A 79 -0.14 -0.22 -0.03
CA TRP A 79 0.00 -1.68 -0.01
C TRP A 79 0.22 -2.28 -1.38
N THR A 80 0.73 -3.51 -1.36
CA THR A 80 0.97 -4.36 -2.53
C THR A 80 -0.03 -5.53 -2.52
N MET A 81 -0.33 -6.15 -3.66
CA MET A 81 -1.25 -7.28 -3.74
C MET A 81 -0.47 -8.59 -3.75
N VAL A 82 -0.18 -9.11 -2.56
CA VAL A 82 0.44 -10.43 -2.42
C VAL A 82 -0.64 -11.50 -2.67
N PRO A 83 -0.37 -12.55 -3.47
CA PRO A 83 -1.32 -13.64 -3.61
C PRO A 83 -1.60 -14.29 -2.25
N PRO A 84 -2.78 -14.92 -2.05
CA PRO A 84 -3.23 -15.41 -0.74
C PRO A 84 -2.42 -16.58 -0.14
N VAL A 85 -1.27 -16.95 -0.72
CA VAL A 85 -0.48 -18.14 -0.38
C VAL A 85 0.73 -17.81 0.52
N GLY A 86 0.51 -17.24 1.71
CA GLY A 86 1.57 -17.07 2.74
C GLY A 86 2.19 -15.66 2.82
N HIS A 87 3.27 -15.51 3.61
CA HIS A 87 3.89 -14.20 3.95
C HIS A 87 4.54 -13.47 2.75
N PRO A 88 4.41 -12.14 2.56
CA PRO A 88 4.97 -11.37 1.42
C PRO A 88 6.44 -11.62 1.02
N ALA A 89 7.23 -12.21 1.92
CA ALA A 89 8.62 -12.56 1.68
C ALA A 89 8.80 -13.66 0.61
N TRP A 90 7.81 -14.53 0.36
CA TRP A 90 7.92 -15.57 -0.68
C TRP A 90 7.54 -15.05 -2.07
N TYR A 91 6.80 -13.93 -2.16
CA TYR A 91 6.36 -13.34 -3.42
C TYR A 91 7.40 -12.33 -3.89
N PRO A 92 8.04 -12.51 -5.06
CA PRO A 92 9.08 -11.60 -5.53
C PRO A 92 8.54 -10.18 -5.74
N PRO A 93 9.27 -9.12 -5.37
CA PRO A 93 8.90 -7.75 -5.68
C PRO A 93 8.70 -7.49 -7.19
N GLU A 94 9.46 -8.22 -8.02
CA GLU A 94 9.47 -8.06 -9.47
C GLU A 94 8.18 -8.58 -10.14
N GLU A 95 7.48 -9.50 -9.46
CA GLU A 95 6.20 -10.05 -9.91
C GLU A 95 5.01 -9.16 -9.53
N GLU A 96 5.20 -8.17 -8.65
CA GLU A 96 4.14 -7.23 -8.28
C GLU A 96 3.78 -6.33 -9.45
N THR A 97 2.49 -6.19 -9.72
CA THR A 97 2.00 -5.42 -10.86
C THR A 97 1.33 -4.12 -10.45
N ILE A 98 0.87 -4.01 -9.20
CA ILE A 98 0.19 -2.82 -8.71
C ILE A 98 0.61 -2.42 -7.29
N ILE A 99 0.62 -1.11 -7.05
CA ILE A 99 0.70 -0.55 -5.69
C ILE A 99 -0.56 0.26 -5.49
N ASN A 100 -1.23 0.03 -4.37
CA ASN A 100 -2.46 0.72 -4.00
C ASN A 100 -2.18 1.76 -2.93
N ARG A 101 -3.05 2.77 -2.84
CA ARG A 101 -3.10 3.71 -1.72
C ARG A 101 -4.51 4.17 -1.39
N CYS A 102 -4.74 4.51 -0.12
CA CYS A 102 -5.94 5.22 0.34
C CYS A 102 -5.60 6.20 1.46
N PRO A 103 -6.48 7.16 1.79
CA PRO A 103 -6.41 7.89 3.05
C PRO A 103 -6.35 6.94 4.26
N LYS A 104 -5.60 7.29 5.30
CA LYS A 104 -5.42 6.44 6.49
C LYS A 104 -6.70 6.17 7.27
N ASP A 105 -7.64 7.10 7.23
CA ASP A 105 -8.98 6.94 7.82
C ASP A 105 -9.91 6.05 6.98
N ALA A 106 -9.55 5.75 5.72
CA ALA A 106 -10.32 4.90 4.82
C ALA A 106 -9.93 3.41 4.89
N THR A 107 -8.90 3.03 5.66
CA THR A 107 -8.58 1.61 5.88
C THR A 107 -9.69 0.88 6.63
N TYR A 108 -9.75 -0.44 6.46
CA TYR A 108 -10.75 -1.27 7.13
C TYR A 108 -10.72 -1.11 8.65
N GLU A 109 -9.54 -1.14 9.26
CA GLU A 109 -9.39 -1.02 10.71
C GLU A 109 -9.79 0.36 11.23
N SER A 110 -9.46 1.43 10.49
CA SER A 110 -9.88 2.78 10.82
C SER A 110 -11.40 2.93 10.77
N ARG A 111 -12.05 2.45 9.70
CA ARG A 111 -13.50 2.46 9.58
C ARG A 111 -14.20 1.56 10.59
N LEU A 112 -13.62 0.40 10.92
CA LEU A 112 -14.12 -0.48 11.97
C LEU A 112 -14.13 0.23 13.33
N ARG A 113 -13.01 0.89 13.70
CA ARG A 113 -12.93 1.66 14.95
C ARG A 113 -13.90 2.83 14.99
N ALA A 114 -14.14 3.47 13.84
CA ALA A 114 -15.06 4.59 13.70
C ALA A 114 -16.54 4.18 13.61
N GLY A 115 -16.84 2.89 13.44
CA GLY A 115 -18.21 2.42 13.19
C GLY A 115 -18.77 2.84 11.82
N THR A 116 -17.90 3.02 10.83
CA THR A 116 -18.23 3.52 9.48
C THR A 116 -17.93 2.50 8.38
N LEU A 117 -17.95 1.21 8.72
CA LEU A 117 -17.87 0.16 7.71
C LEU A 117 -19.04 0.30 6.71
N PRO A 118 -18.80 0.13 5.40
CA PRO A 118 -19.88 0.16 4.42
C PRO A 118 -20.84 -1.02 4.66
N ASP A 119 -22.12 -0.77 4.44
CA ASP A 119 -23.12 -1.84 4.33
C ASP A 119 -22.80 -2.71 3.10
N ARG A 120 -23.10 -4.02 3.21
CA ARG A 120 -22.81 -5.00 2.15
C ARG A 120 -23.58 -4.75 0.85
#